data_AF-A0A2K9AA77-F1
#
_entry.id   AF-A0A2K9AA77-F1
#
_cell.length_a   1.000
_cell.length_b   1.000
_cell.length_c   1.000
_cell.angle_alpha   90.00
_cell.angle_beta   90.00
_cell.angle_gamma   90.00
#
_symmetry.space_group_name_H-M   'P 1'
#
loop_
_entity.id
_entity.type
_entity.pdbx_description
1 polymer ?
#
loop_
_entity_poly.entity_id
_entity_poly.type
_entity_poly.pdbx_seq_one_letter_code
_entity_poly.pdbx_strand_id
1 'polypeptide(L)'
;MKLNSKVYKQLTNEPFEKHEINGKTVEFHYMDDTPFLTQFASRGRFAVWTSDGKDYKVLIESTYYEALKPFYEYDVNVIWLSFLDNVSIISKKINMLFIIPTLLLYAIGAILTFVFFEAYTLQILLGLIIIVFISNMVQSKVVNSKVRAENQKTQDLIRKHIGQANFDELVKAQEEHYQKYFSFEEVEETSEVADQEVEAKPVEEEKEESDK
;
A
#
# COMPACT_ATOMS: atom_id res chain seq x y z
N MET A 1 -7.06 -3.89 10.57
CA MET A 1 -5.71 -3.34 10.87
C MET A 1 -5.80 -1.83 10.84
N LYS A 2 -4.95 -1.12 11.60
CA LYS A 2 -4.87 0.34 11.49
C LYS A 2 -4.10 0.73 10.24
N LEU A 3 -4.67 1.58 9.40
CA LEU A 3 -4.05 2.11 8.18
C LEU A 3 -4.01 3.63 8.29
N ASN A 4 -2.84 4.25 8.22
CA ASN A 4 -2.71 5.72 8.34
C ASN A 4 -3.51 6.32 9.51
N SER A 5 -3.53 5.64 10.67
CA SER A 5 -4.45 5.95 11.77
C SER A 5 -4.33 7.35 12.37
N LYS A 6 -3.21 8.06 12.14
CA LYS A 6 -3.07 9.48 12.50
C LYS A 6 -3.96 10.35 11.61
N VAL A 7 -3.89 10.14 10.30
CA VAL A 7 -4.72 10.82 9.30
C VAL A 7 -6.20 10.54 9.58
N TYR A 8 -6.57 9.27 9.78
CA TYR A 8 -7.95 8.88 10.11
C TYR A 8 -8.57 9.70 11.26
N LYS A 9 -7.78 9.96 12.32
CA LYS A 9 -8.22 10.70 13.51
C LYS A 9 -8.33 12.20 13.27
N GLN A 10 -7.56 12.73 12.32
CA GLN A 10 -7.55 14.16 11.97
C GLN A 10 -8.67 14.52 10.99
N LEU A 11 -9.23 13.54 10.28
CA LEU A 11 -10.42 13.71 9.44
C LEU A 11 -11.67 13.79 10.31
N THR A 12 -12.01 14.98 10.80
CA THR A 12 -13.18 15.24 11.65
C THR A 12 -14.27 16.03 10.94
N ASN A 13 -14.01 16.48 9.72
CA ASN A 13 -14.98 17.16 8.85
C ASN A 13 -16.13 16.22 8.45
N GLU A 14 -17.21 16.80 7.93
CA GLU A 14 -18.34 16.03 7.44
C GLU A 14 -17.95 15.34 6.12
N PRO A 15 -18.16 14.01 6.01
CA PRO A 15 -17.89 13.30 4.76
C PRO A 15 -18.92 13.65 3.70
N PHE A 16 -18.46 13.78 2.45
CA PHE A 16 -19.36 14.07 1.32
C PHE A 16 -20.12 12.82 0.86
N GLU A 17 -19.61 11.63 1.13
CA GLU A 17 -20.25 10.35 0.81
C GLU A 17 -19.97 9.32 1.91
N LYS A 18 -20.94 8.42 2.12
CA LYS A 18 -20.89 7.38 3.14
C LYS A 18 -21.44 6.07 2.60
N HIS A 19 -20.67 5.01 2.77
CA HIS A 19 -21.08 3.64 2.48
C HIS A 19 -21.04 2.79 3.74
N GLU A 20 -22.05 1.95 3.93
CA GLU A 20 -22.06 0.92 4.97
C GLU A 20 -21.87 -0.44 4.31
N ILE A 21 -20.69 -1.04 4.47
CA ILE A 21 -20.29 -2.27 3.78
C ILE A 21 -19.90 -3.31 4.82
N ASN A 22 -20.60 -4.44 4.85
CA ASN A 22 -20.30 -5.57 5.75
C ASN A 22 -20.21 -5.16 7.24
N GLY A 23 -21.06 -4.22 7.68
CA GLY A 23 -21.08 -3.70 9.05
C GLY A 23 -19.92 -2.76 9.40
N LYS A 24 -19.18 -2.28 8.39
CA LYS A 24 -18.15 -1.25 8.51
C LYS A 24 -18.59 0.01 7.78
N THR A 25 -18.25 1.16 8.33
CA THR A 25 -18.51 2.46 7.67
C THR A 25 -17.30 2.86 6.84
N VAL A 26 -17.54 3.26 5.59
CA VAL A 26 -16.56 3.90 4.70
C VAL A 26 -17.02 5.33 4.46
N GLU A 27 -16.25 6.29 4.91
CA GLU A 27 -16.54 7.71 4.71
C GLU A 27 -15.58 8.33 3.70
N PHE A 28 -16.09 9.12 2.77
CA PHE A 28 -15.29 9.82 1.77
C PHE A 28 -15.14 11.29 2.15
N HIS A 29 -13.90 11.76 2.10
CA HIS A 29 -13.49 13.10 2.48
C HIS A 29 -12.63 13.69 1.36
N TYR A 30 -12.87 14.95 0.99
CA TYR A 30 -12.03 15.63 0.01
C TYR A 30 -10.66 15.95 0.62
N MET A 31 -9.61 15.75 -0.16
CA MET A 31 -8.23 16.01 0.26
C MET A 31 -7.87 17.49 0.14
N ASP A 32 -8.55 18.20 -0.74
CA ASP A 32 -8.30 19.57 -1.23
C ASP A 32 -8.09 20.57 -0.09
N ASP A 33 -8.95 20.50 0.94
CA ASP A 33 -8.94 21.43 2.08
C ASP A 33 -8.09 20.94 3.25
N THR A 34 -7.29 19.89 3.05
CA THR A 34 -6.49 19.26 4.12
C THR A 34 -4.99 19.44 3.87
N PRO A 35 -4.16 19.51 4.93
CA PRO A 35 -2.70 19.55 4.78
C PRO A 35 -2.14 18.25 4.16
N PHE A 36 -2.98 17.24 3.95
CA PHE A 36 -2.58 15.96 3.36
C PHE A 36 -2.51 16.00 1.83
N LEU A 37 -3.09 17.02 1.17
CA LEU A 37 -3.04 17.15 -0.29
C LEU A 37 -1.59 17.19 -0.76
N THR A 38 -0.83 18.19 -0.35
CA THR A 38 0.59 18.32 -0.71
C THR A 38 1.39 17.09 -0.26
N GLN A 39 1.07 16.49 0.88
CA GLN A 39 1.77 15.32 1.39
C GLN A 39 1.62 14.07 0.49
N PHE A 40 0.44 13.87 -0.10
CA PHE A 40 0.13 12.67 -0.88
C PHE A 40 0.14 12.91 -2.38
N ALA A 41 -0.42 14.03 -2.86
CA ALA A 41 -0.47 14.39 -4.27
C ALA A 41 0.93 14.57 -4.88
N SER A 42 1.89 15.18 -4.16
CA SER A 42 3.31 15.27 -4.60
C SER A 42 3.98 13.91 -4.84
N ARG A 43 3.38 12.81 -4.36
CA ARG A 43 3.84 11.44 -4.57
C ARG A 43 2.96 10.66 -5.55
N GLY A 44 2.12 11.37 -6.31
CA GLY A 44 1.14 10.80 -7.23
C GLY A 44 -0.01 10.07 -6.55
N ARG A 45 -0.28 10.32 -5.26
CA ARG A 45 -1.33 9.63 -4.49
C ARG A 45 -2.53 10.54 -4.29
N PHE A 46 -3.45 10.51 -5.24
CA PHE A 46 -4.67 11.31 -5.22
C PHE A 46 -5.82 10.68 -4.43
N ALA A 47 -5.72 9.41 -4.06
CA ALA A 47 -6.66 8.72 -3.19
C ALA A 47 -5.93 7.87 -2.14
N VAL A 48 -6.33 7.99 -0.88
CA VAL A 48 -5.70 7.32 0.26
C VAL A 48 -6.74 6.73 1.19
N TRP A 49 -6.69 5.41 1.34
CA TRP A 49 -7.46 4.71 2.35
C TRP A 49 -6.81 4.86 3.74
N THR A 50 -7.64 5.05 4.75
CA THR A 50 -7.24 5.13 6.16
C THR A 50 -8.21 4.33 7.02
N SER A 51 -7.77 3.81 8.17
CA SER A 51 -8.58 3.02 9.08
C SER A 51 -8.06 3.09 10.51
N ASP A 52 -8.98 3.10 11.47
CA ASP A 52 -8.72 2.94 12.90
C ASP A 52 -8.65 1.46 13.35
N GLY A 53 -8.89 0.52 12.42
CA GLY A 53 -8.96 -0.91 12.66
C GLY A 53 -10.36 -1.49 12.62
N LYS A 54 -11.41 -0.65 12.60
CA LYS A 54 -12.81 -1.05 12.47
C LYS A 54 -13.43 -0.41 11.23
N ASP A 55 -13.40 0.91 11.15
CA ASP A 55 -14.04 1.70 10.10
C ASP A 55 -12.96 2.31 9.17
N TYR A 56 -13.40 2.80 8.02
CA TYR A 56 -12.52 3.30 6.96
C TYR A 56 -12.89 4.74 6.58
N LYS A 57 -11.87 5.52 6.26
CA LYS A 57 -12.03 6.84 5.62
C LYS A 57 -11.16 6.90 4.39
N VAL A 58 -11.74 7.31 3.28
CA VAL A 58 -11.06 7.54 2.01
C VAL A 58 -10.86 9.04 1.87
N LEU A 59 -9.59 9.44 1.79
CA LEU A 59 -9.22 10.82 1.49
C LEU A 59 -8.89 10.90 0.01
N ILE A 60 -9.62 11.70 -0.75
CA ILE A 60 -9.52 11.74 -2.21
C ILE A 60 -9.55 13.17 -2.72
N GLU A 61 -8.69 13.49 -3.67
CA GLU A 61 -8.71 14.79 -4.35
C GLU A 61 -9.96 14.91 -5.22
N SER A 62 -10.58 16.09 -5.21
CA SER A 62 -11.92 16.29 -5.77
C SER A 62 -11.99 16.00 -7.27
N THR A 63 -11.06 16.51 -8.07
CA THR A 63 -11.05 16.32 -9.52
C THR A 63 -10.73 14.87 -9.91
N TYR A 64 -9.90 14.19 -9.12
CA TYR A 64 -9.61 12.77 -9.25
C TYR A 64 -10.84 11.90 -8.94
N TYR A 65 -11.60 12.23 -7.89
CA TYR A 65 -12.85 11.53 -7.58
C TYR A 65 -13.86 11.67 -8.71
N GLU A 66 -14.05 12.88 -9.26
CA GLU A 66 -14.99 13.08 -10.37
C GLU A 66 -14.58 12.31 -11.63
N ALA A 67 -13.29 12.27 -11.95
CA ALA A 67 -12.77 11.54 -13.11
C ALA A 67 -12.85 10.01 -12.96
N LEU A 68 -12.75 9.50 -11.73
CA LEU A 68 -12.62 8.06 -11.44
C LEU A 68 -13.75 7.52 -10.56
N LYS A 69 -14.88 8.22 -10.51
CA LYS A 69 -16.04 7.86 -9.69
C LYS A 69 -16.44 6.38 -9.79
N PRO A 70 -16.44 5.73 -10.97
CA PRO A 70 -16.75 4.30 -11.06
C PRO A 70 -15.82 3.39 -10.25
N PHE A 71 -14.56 3.77 -9.97
CA PHE A 71 -13.67 3.02 -9.08
C PHE A 71 -14.01 3.14 -7.60
N TYR A 72 -14.93 4.05 -7.24
CA TYR A 72 -15.34 4.33 -5.87
C TYR A 72 -16.83 4.06 -5.65
N GLU A 73 -17.50 3.40 -6.59
CA GLU A 73 -18.86 2.92 -6.38
C GLU A 73 -18.92 1.84 -5.31
N TYR A 74 -20.10 1.65 -4.72
CA TYR A 74 -20.33 0.73 -3.61
C TYR A 74 -19.75 -0.67 -3.87
N ASP A 75 -20.08 -1.29 -5.01
CA ASP A 75 -19.65 -2.66 -5.32
C ASP A 75 -18.13 -2.78 -5.51
N VAL A 76 -17.50 -1.76 -6.08
CA VAL A 76 -16.04 -1.71 -6.22
C VAL A 76 -15.37 -1.54 -4.85
N ASN A 77 -15.96 -0.72 -3.96
CA ASN A 77 -15.47 -0.57 -2.59
C ASN A 77 -15.57 -1.87 -1.77
N VAL A 78 -16.57 -2.73 -2.03
CA VAL A 78 -16.64 -4.07 -1.42
C VAL A 78 -15.39 -4.90 -1.78
N ILE A 79 -14.94 -4.80 -3.04
CA ILE A 79 -13.74 -5.48 -3.54
C ILE A 79 -12.48 -4.89 -2.89
N TRP A 80 -12.37 -3.55 -2.82
CA TRP A 80 -11.26 -2.87 -2.15
C TRP A 80 -11.16 -3.19 -0.66
N LEU A 81 -12.28 -3.23 0.06
CA LEU A 81 -12.28 -3.60 1.48
C LEU A 81 -11.78 -5.03 1.70
N SER A 82 -12.17 -5.94 0.81
CA SER A 82 -11.70 -7.33 0.86
C SER A 82 -10.18 -7.41 0.64
N PHE A 83 -9.64 -6.62 -0.29
CA PHE A 83 -8.20 -6.45 -0.48
C PHE A 83 -7.50 -5.97 0.79
N LEU A 84 -7.99 -4.88 1.40
CA LEU A 84 -7.39 -4.29 2.61
C LEU A 84 -7.38 -5.28 3.79
N ASP A 85 -8.48 -6.01 3.98
CA ASP A 85 -8.57 -7.04 5.01
C ASP A 85 -7.60 -8.21 4.73
N ASN A 86 -7.51 -8.67 3.48
CA ASN A 86 -6.61 -9.76 3.08
C ASN A 86 -5.13 -9.37 3.24
N VAL A 87 -4.74 -8.17 2.80
CA VAL A 87 -3.38 -7.63 2.99
C VAL A 87 -3.04 -7.56 4.48
N SER A 88 -3.98 -7.11 5.32
CA SER A 88 -3.82 -7.09 6.77
C SER A 88 -3.58 -8.50 7.33
N ILE A 89 -4.35 -9.50 6.90
CA ILE A 89 -4.18 -10.90 7.32
C ILE A 89 -2.84 -11.46 6.87
N ILE A 90 -2.46 -11.23 5.60
CA ILE A 90 -1.17 -11.65 5.02
C ILE A 90 -0.01 -11.05 5.83
N SER A 91 -0.03 -9.74 6.05
CA SER A 91 1.00 -9.02 6.81
C SER A 91 1.11 -9.57 8.23
N LYS A 92 -0.02 -9.71 8.95
CA LYS A 92 -0.03 -10.23 10.32
C LYS A 92 0.50 -11.66 10.39
N LYS A 93 0.04 -12.54 9.49
CA LYS A 93 0.44 -13.96 9.48
C LYS A 93 1.93 -14.11 9.20
N ILE A 94 2.45 -13.39 8.21
CA ILE A 94 3.87 -13.44 7.86
C ILE A 94 4.69 -12.82 9.01
N ASN A 95 4.31 -11.64 9.51
CA ASN A 95 5.03 -11.01 10.63
C ASN A 95 5.12 -11.95 11.84
N MET A 96 4.03 -12.63 12.21
CA MET A 96 4.06 -13.60 13.31
C MET A 96 4.93 -14.82 13.00
N LEU A 97 4.90 -15.31 11.76
CA LEU A 97 5.72 -16.46 11.33
C LEU A 97 7.22 -16.15 11.38
N PHE A 98 7.65 -14.90 11.22
CA PHE A 98 9.05 -14.50 11.28
C PHE A 98 9.46 -14.03 12.69
N ILE A 99 8.66 -13.20 13.35
CA ILE A 99 8.98 -12.63 14.68
C ILE A 99 9.12 -13.74 15.73
N ILE A 100 8.22 -14.72 15.77
CA ILE A 100 8.24 -15.75 16.81
C ILE A 100 9.51 -16.60 16.73
N PRO A 101 9.88 -17.20 15.58
CA PRO A 101 11.13 -17.92 15.46
C PRO A 101 12.36 -17.05 15.69
N THR A 102 12.38 -15.80 15.23
CA THR A 102 13.50 -14.89 15.49
C THR A 102 13.69 -14.61 16.97
N LEU A 103 12.60 -14.41 17.73
CA LEU A 103 12.67 -14.18 19.17
C LEU A 103 13.15 -15.42 19.92
N LEU A 104 12.70 -16.62 19.50
CA LEU A 104 13.22 -17.89 20.03
C LEU A 104 14.71 -18.08 19.71
N LEU A 105 15.15 -17.77 18.49
CA LEU A 105 16.55 -17.82 18.09
C LEU A 105 17.41 -16.91 18.99
N TYR A 106 16.95 -15.69 19.29
CA TYR A 106 17.63 -14.80 20.21
C TYR A 106 17.70 -15.36 21.64
N ALA A 107 16.58 -15.86 22.17
CA ALA A 107 16.53 -16.42 23.52
C ALA A 107 17.50 -17.62 23.65
N ILE A 108 17.47 -18.54 22.70
CA ILE A 108 18.36 -19.71 22.66
C ILE A 108 19.81 -19.25 22.49
N GLY A 109 20.06 -18.32 21.56
CA GLY A 109 21.39 -17.77 21.30
C GLY A 109 21.98 -17.13 22.55
N ALA A 110 21.21 -16.34 23.30
CA ALA A 110 21.65 -15.71 24.54
C ALA A 110 21.99 -16.76 25.62
N ILE A 111 21.15 -17.78 25.81
CA ILE A 111 21.38 -18.85 26.79
C ILE A 111 22.65 -19.63 26.44
N LEU A 112 22.80 -20.06 25.19
CA LEU A 112 23.96 -20.83 24.75
C LEU A 112 25.26 -20.02 24.88
N THR A 113 25.19 -18.73 24.56
CA THR A 113 26.33 -17.83 24.66
C THR A 113 26.78 -17.65 26.10
N PHE A 114 25.84 -17.40 27.02
CA PHE A 114 26.13 -17.21 28.44
C PHE A 114 26.68 -18.49 29.12
N VAL A 115 26.14 -19.66 28.77
CA VAL A 115 26.52 -20.92 29.43
C VAL A 115 27.77 -21.56 28.83
N PHE A 116 27.97 -21.45 27.51
CA PHE A 116 28.99 -22.25 26.80
C PHE A 116 30.03 -21.43 26.03
N PHE A 117 29.77 -20.17 25.66
CA PHE A 117 30.60 -19.42 24.71
C PHE A 117 30.88 -17.97 25.14
N GLU A 118 31.10 -17.73 26.44
CA GLU A 118 31.26 -16.40 27.02
C GLU A 118 32.34 -15.55 26.29
N ALA A 119 33.47 -16.16 25.93
CA ALA A 119 34.57 -15.48 25.23
C ALA A 119 34.22 -15.00 23.80
N TYR A 120 33.17 -15.57 23.18
CA TYR A 120 32.72 -15.23 21.83
C TYR A 120 31.39 -14.48 21.82
N THR A 121 30.94 -14.00 22.98
CA THR A 121 29.62 -13.39 23.15
C THR A 121 29.35 -12.29 22.14
N LEU A 122 30.31 -11.37 21.96
CA LEU A 122 30.16 -10.24 21.06
C LEU A 122 30.05 -10.71 19.61
N GLN A 123 30.91 -11.64 19.17
CA GLN A 123 30.90 -12.19 17.82
C GLN A 123 29.58 -12.92 17.50
N ILE A 124 29.06 -13.70 18.45
CA ILE A 124 27.80 -14.42 18.30
C ILE A 124 26.62 -13.44 18.21
N LEU A 125 26.57 -12.44 19.08
CA LEU A 125 25.53 -11.40 19.04
C LEU A 125 25.56 -10.63 17.71
N LEU A 126 26.75 -10.29 17.22
CA LEU A 126 26.91 -9.58 15.95
C LEU A 126 26.47 -10.44 14.76
N GLY A 127 26.79 -11.75 14.78
CA GLY A 127 26.29 -12.72 13.82
C GLY A 127 24.76 -12.85 13.83
N LEU A 128 24.14 -12.86 15.01
CA LEU A 128 22.68 -12.91 15.14
C LEU A 128 22.00 -11.67 14.55
N ILE A 129 22.57 -10.48 14.75
CA ILE A 129 22.05 -9.24 14.14
C ILE A 129 22.05 -9.35 12.61
N ILE A 130 23.14 -9.87 12.01
CA ILE A 130 23.22 -10.06 10.55
C ILE A 130 22.15 -11.04 10.06
N ILE A 131 21.95 -12.16 10.77
CA ILE A 131 20.91 -13.16 10.42
C ILE A 131 19.53 -12.51 10.44
N VAL A 132 19.25 -11.68 11.44
CA VAL A 132 17.95 -11.01 11.59
C VAL A 132 17.74 -9.96 10.50
N PHE A 133 18.78 -9.23 10.15
CA PHE A 133 18.73 -8.29 9.04
C PHE A 133 18.37 -9.01 7.72
N ILE A 134 19.05 -10.12 7.41
CA ILE A 134 18.73 -10.94 6.23
C ILE A 134 17.30 -11.49 6.30
N SER A 135 16.89 -11.99 7.47
CA SER A 135 15.54 -12.51 7.70
C SER A 135 14.47 -11.44 7.45
N ASN A 136 14.70 -10.21 7.93
CA ASN A 136 13.79 -9.09 7.72
C ASN A 136 13.71 -8.67 6.24
N MET A 137 14.83 -8.73 5.51
CA MET A 137 14.86 -8.48 4.07
C MET A 137 14.02 -9.51 3.31
N VAL A 138 14.17 -10.80 3.64
CA VAL A 138 13.38 -11.89 3.04
C VAL A 138 11.91 -11.74 3.39
N GLN A 139 11.58 -11.49 4.66
CA GLN A 139 10.22 -11.22 5.13
C GLN A 139 9.56 -10.09 4.32
N SER A 140 10.25 -8.97 4.16
CA SER A 140 9.76 -7.81 3.39
C SER A 140 9.49 -8.16 1.94
N LYS A 141 10.40 -8.90 1.28
CA LYS A 141 10.19 -9.38 -0.09
C LYS A 141 8.97 -10.30 -0.20
N VAL A 142 8.79 -11.22 0.74
CA VAL A 142 7.65 -12.16 0.74
C VAL A 142 6.34 -11.42 0.97
N VAL A 143 6.27 -10.48 1.93
CA VAL A 143 5.07 -9.66 2.16
C VAL A 143 4.74 -8.86 0.91
N ASN A 144 5.70 -8.13 0.34
CA ASN A 144 5.47 -7.31 -0.84
C ASN A 144 5.01 -8.13 -2.05
N SER A 145 5.60 -9.30 -2.28
CA SER A 145 5.17 -10.22 -3.35
C SER A 145 3.72 -10.67 -3.16
N LYS A 146 3.32 -11.07 -1.95
CA LYS A 146 1.93 -11.48 -1.69
C LYS A 146 0.93 -10.32 -1.78
N VAL A 147 1.32 -9.13 -1.35
CA VAL A 147 0.50 -7.93 -1.52
C VAL A 147 0.32 -7.58 -3.00
N ARG A 148 1.38 -7.67 -3.81
CA ARG A 148 1.30 -7.48 -5.28
C ARG A 148 0.35 -8.50 -5.92
N ALA A 149 0.44 -9.77 -5.55
CA ALA A 149 -0.45 -10.81 -6.06
C ALA A 149 -1.93 -10.59 -5.67
N GLU A 150 -2.19 -10.21 -4.41
CA GLU A 150 -3.55 -9.89 -3.99
C GLU A 150 -4.07 -8.64 -4.70
N ASN A 151 -3.23 -7.63 -4.93
CA ASN A 151 -3.60 -6.43 -5.69
C ASN A 151 -3.97 -6.74 -7.14
N GLN A 152 -3.21 -7.60 -7.83
CA GLN A 152 -3.54 -8.04 -9.18
C GLN A 152 -4.90 -8.74 -9.22
N LYS A 153 -5.13 -9.68 -8.29
CA LYS A 153 -6.42 -10.36 -8.16
C LYS A 153 -7.57 -9.39 -7.90
N THR A 154 -7.36 -8.37 -7.07
CA THR A 154 -8.34 -7.30 -6.83
C THR A 154 -8.63 -6.52 -8.09
N GLN A 155 -7.61 -6.11 -8.85
CA GLN A 155 -7.80 -5.43 -10.13
C GLN A 155 -8.58 -6.30 -11.13
N ASP A 156 -8.31 -7.60 -11.19
CA ASP A 156 -9.06 -8.53 -12.04
C ASP A 156 -10.53 -8.64 -11.63
N LEU A 157 -10.82 -8.63 -10.33
CA LEU A 157 -12.19 -8.62 -9.82
C LEU A 157 -12.92 -7.32 -10.19
N ILE A 158 -12.24 -6.18 -10.05
CA ILE A 158 -12.80 -4.86 -10.44
C ILE A 158 -13.05 -4.84 -11.95
N ARG A 159 -12.06 -5.18 -12.76
CA ARG A 159 -12.15 -5.28 -14.22
C ARG A 159 -13.29 -6.18 -14.67
N LYS A 160 -13.47 -7.33 -14.02
CA LYS A 160 -14.59 -8.24 -14.30
C LYS A 160 -15.94 -7.63 -13.93
N HIS A 161 -16.00 -6.83 -12.87
CA HIS A 161 -17.22 -6.20 -12.38
C HIS A 161 -17.65 -5.02 -13.27
N ILE A 162 -16.73 -4.08 -13.54
CA ILE A 162 -17.05 -2.86 -14.30
C ILE A 162 -16.97 -3.06 -15.83
N GLY A 163 -16.33 -4.15 -16.28
CA GLY A 163 -16.09 -4.47 -17.69
C GLY A 163 -14.75 -3.92 -18.19
N GLN A 164 -14.12 -4.68 -19.10
CA GLN A 164 -12.78 -4.37 -19.63
C GLN A 164 -12.69 -2.95 -20.22
N ALA A 165 -13.62 -2.58 -21.09
CA ALA A 165 -13.58 -1.29 -21.79
C ALA A 165 -13.65 -0.10 -20.80
N ASN A 166 -14.56 -0.17 -19.82
CA ASN A 166 -14.68 0.86 -18.79
C ASN A 166 -13.45 0.89 -17.89
N PHE A 167 -12.89 -0.27 -17.56
CA PHE A 167 -11.66 -0.36 -16.77
C PHE A 167 -10.49 0.33 -17.49
N ASP A 168 -10.30 0.05 -18.78
CA ASP A 168 -9.23 0.64 -19.57
C ASP A 168 -9.41 2.15 -19.77
N GLU A 169 -10.66 2.61 -19.92
CA GLU A 169 -10.99 4.04 -19.96
C GLU A 169 -10.64 4.74 -18.64
N LEU A 170 -10.95 4.12 -17.50
CA LEU A 170 -10.60 4.67 -16.18
C LEU A 170 -9.09 4.68 -15.95
N VAL A 171 -8.36 3.66 -16.40
CA VAL A 171 -6.88 3.67 -16.34
C VAL A 171 -6.32 4.82 -17.17
N LYS A 172 -6.89 5.08 -18.35
CA LYS A 172 -6.51 6.22 -19.19
C LYS A 172 -6.85 7.56 -18.51
N ALA A 173 -8.03 7.68 -17.92
CA ALA A 173 -8.44 8.88 -17.17
C ALA A 173 -7.53 9.14 -15.96
N GLN A 174 -7.07 8.07 -15.29
CA GLN A 174 -6.10 8.16 -14.20
C GLN A 174 -4.76 8.71 -14.68
N GLU A 175 -4.24 8.19 -15.79
CA GLU A 175 -2.99 8.67 -16.40
C GLU A 175 -3.10 10.13 -16.88
N GLU A 176 -4.22 10.48 -17.52
CA GLU A 176 -4.49 11.85 -17.95
C GLU A 176 -4.57 12.84 -16.78
N HIS A 177 -5.18 12.44 -15.65
CA HIS A 177 -5.20 13.24 -14.44
C HIS A 177 -3.80 13.44 -13.88
N TYR A 178 -3.00 12.37 -13.79
CA TYR A 178 -1.61 12.44 -13.33
C TYR A 178 -0.80 13.40 -14.19
N GLN A 179 -0.81 13.22 -15.51
CA GLN A 179 -0.08 14.09 -16.44
C GLN A 179 -0.54 15.54 -16.30
N LYS A 180 -1.85 15.78 -16.24
CA LYS A 180 -2.40 17.12 -16.08
C LYS A 180 -1.93 17.76 -14.77
N TYR A 181 -2.01 17.05 -13.65
CA TYR A 181 -1.64 17.56 -12.33
C TYR A 181 -0.16 17.98 -12.29
N PHE A 182 0.75 17.14 -12.78
CA PHE A 182 2.19 17.41 -12.76
C PHE A 182 2.69 18.33 -13.89
N SER A 183 2.00 18.39 -15.03
CA SER A 183 2.33 19.33 -16.11
C SER A 183 2.17 20.78 -15.67
N PHE A 184 1.32 21.06 -14.69
CA PHE A 184 1.19 22.41 -14.11
C PHE A 184 2.31 22.72 -13.10
N GLU A 185 2.85 21.72 -12.40
CA GLU A 185 3.99 21.89 -11.47
C GLU A 185 5.33 22.06 -12.23
N GLU A 186 5.55 21.35 -13.35
CA GLU A 186 6.78 21.49 -14.15
C GLU A 186 7.01 22.90 -14.74
N VAL A 187 5.94 23.67 -14.97
CA VAL A 187 6.04 25.05 -15.47
C VAL A 187 6.36 26.05 -14.34
N GLU A 188 6.14 25.68 -13.07
CA GLU A 188 6.46 26.52 -11.90
C GLU A 188 7.78 26.14 -11.20
N GLU A 189 8.31 24.93 -11.37
CA GLU A 189 9.50 24.43 -10.65
C GLU A 189 10.77 24.24 -11.52
N THR A 190 11.14 25.21 -12.38
CA THR A 190 12.51 25.23 -12.92
C THR A 190 13.49 25.83 -11.90
N SER A 191 13.76 25.09 -10.82
CA SER A 191 14.91 25.28 -9.91
C SER A 191 15.11 24.05 -9.01
N GLU A 192 15.98 23.14 -9.46
CA GLU A 192 16.82 22.22 -8.66
C GLU A 192 16.17 21.45 -7.48
N VAL A 193 15.99 20.12 -7.64
CA VAL A 193 16.82 19.08 -6.98
C VAL A 193 16.47 17.71 -7.60
N ALA A 194 17.53 17.01 -8.01
CA ALA A 194 17.52 15.67 -8.56
C ALA A 194 17.32 14.56 -7.51
N ASP A 195 16.84 13.43 -8.02
CA ASP A 195 16.92 12.05 -7.52
C ASP A 195 15.96 11.60 -6.40
N GLN A 196 14.91 10.88 -6.81
CA GLN A 196 14.85 9.42 -6.62
C GLN A 196 13.80 8.77 -7.55
N GLU A 197 14.27 7.96 -8.48
CA GLU A 197 13.49 7.14 -9.43
C GLU A 197 12.51 6.18 -8.73
N VAL A 198 11.23 6.46 -8.95
CA VAL A 198 10.17 5.61 -9.52
C VAL A 198 10.43 4.08 -9.59
N GLU A 199 9.60 3.28 -8.90
CA GLU A 199 9.29 1.91 -9.31
C GLU A 199 7.77 1.75 -9.49
N ALA A 200 7.29 2.18 -10.65
CA ALA A 200 6.00 1.79 -11.21
C ALA A 200 6.19 1.64 -12.73
N LYS A 201 6.62 0.46 -13.17
CA LYS A 201 6.49 0.08 -14.57
C LYS A 201 5.06 -0.40 -14.81
N PRO A 202 4.34 0.11 -15.83
CA PRO A 202 3.20 -0.58 -16.40
C PRO A 202 3.70 -1.89 -17.02
N VAL A 203 2.93 -2.97 -16.83
CA VAL A 203 3.18 -4.27 -17.46
C VAL A 203 2.78 -4.16 -18.92
N GLU A 204 3.75 -4.14 -19.84
CA GLU A 204 3.53 -4.52 -21.24
C GLU A 204 3.62 -6.05 -21.33
N GLU A 205 2.54 -6.67 -21.81
CA GLU A 205 2.51 -8.04 -22.28
C GLU A 205 3.25 -8.13 -23.62
N GLU A 206 4.42 -8.77 -23.66
CA GLU A 206 4.95 -9.32 -24.91
C GLU A 206 4.62 -10.81 -25.01
N LYS A 207 3.90 -11.13 -26.08
CA LYS A 207 3.61 -12.47 -26.56
C LYS A 207 4.92 -13.17 -26.97
N GLU A 208 5.25 -14.29 -26.35
CA GLU A 208 6.12 -15.28 -26.99
C GLU A 208 5.26 -16.18 -27.88
N GLU A 209 5.30 -15.90 -29.18
CA GLU A 209 5.01 -16.88 -30.23
C GLU A 209 6.32 -17.55 -30.62
N SER A 210 6.25 -18.87 -30.78
CA SER A 210 7.32 -19.84 -31.07
C SER A 210 8.25 -19.47 -32.23
N ASP A 211 9.55 -19.84 -32.12
CA ASP A 211 10.15 -20.78 -33.08
C ASP A 211 11.61 -21.18 -32.76
N LYS A 212 11.85 -22.50 -32.91
CA LYS A 212 13.11 -23.28 -33.06
C LYS A 212 13.89 -23.73 -31.83
#